data_AF-A0A7S3AX26-F1
#
_entry.id   AF-A0A7S3AX26-F1
#
_cell.length_a   1.000
_cell.length_b   1.000
_cell.length_c   1.000
_cell.angle_alpha   90.00
_cell.angle_beta   90.00
_cell.angle_gamma   90.00
#
_symmetry.space_group_name_H-M   'P 1'
#
loop_
_entity.id
_entity.type
_entity.pdbx_description
1 polymer ?
#
loop_
_entity_poly.entity_id
_entity_poly.type
_entity_poly.pdbx_seq_one_letter_code
_entity_poly.pdbx_strand_id
1 'polypeptide(L)'
;LSAGVPIILDVQVLRFHALTEKTRYSIGGTHAIKFGLSIRSAQTGLLLSERKVIEADLDGYGGQEAVDAERQGLTQKVRITDHLAKVINTELTTAGGYVNSRVGFFR
;
A
#
# COMPACT_ATOMS: atom_id res chain seq x y z
N LEU A 1 15.26 3.35 25.97
CA LEU A 1 15.04 2.84 24.61
C LEU A 1 15.80 1.52 24.51
N SER A 2 15.13 0.38 24.32
CA SER A 2 15.86 -0.83 23.94
C SER A 2 16.52 -0.58 22.58
N ALA A 3 17.77 -0.97 22.41
CA ALA A 3 18.42 -0.90 21.11
C ALA A 3 17.65 -1.84 20.16
N GLY A 4 16.86 -1.29 19.24
CA GLY A 4 16.12 -2.07 18.26
C GLY A 4 17.07 -2.83 17.33
N VAL A 5 16.60 -3.96 16.79
CA VAL A 5 17.36 -4.67 15.74
C VAL A 5 17.21 -3.87 14.43
N PRO A 6 18.29 -3.36 13.84
CA PRO A 6 18.22 -2.68 12.56
C PRO A 6 17.92 -3.66 11.43
N ILE A 7 16.93 -3.31 10.61
CA ILE A 7 16.43 -4.16 9.54
C ILE A 7 16.37 -3.41 8.21
N ILE A 8 16.33 -4.17 7.12
CA ILE A 8 15.99 -3.69 5.78
C ILE A 8 14.66 -4.35 5.39
N LEU A 9 13.73 -3.54 4.90
CA LEU A 9 12.51 -4.04 4.25
C LEU A 9 12.80 -4.25 2.78
N ASP A 10 12.69 -5.51 2.35
CA ASP A 10 12.73 -5.90 0.95
C ASP A 10 11.28 -5.89 0.43
N VAL A 11 10.97 -4.91 -0.41
CA VAL A 11 9.63 -4.69 -0.98
C VAL A 11 9.69 -4.92 -2.48
N GLN A 12 9.03 -5.97 -2.96
CA GLN A 12 8.89 -6.24 -4.38
C GLN A 12 7.47 -6.00 -4.83
N VAL A 13 7.27 -5.02 -5.72
CA VAL A 13 5.97 -4.79 -6.38
C VAL A 13 5.66 -5.99 -7.28
N LEU A 14 4.50 -6.61 -7.05
CA LEU A 14 3.98 -7.73 -7.83
C LEU A 14 2.89 -7.28 -8.81
N ARG A 15 2.10 -6.28 -8.43
CA ARG A 15 1.06 -5.68 -9.26
C ARG A 15 0.90 -4.21 -8.92
N PHE A 16 0.74 -3.38 -9.93
CA PHE A 16 0.40 -1.98 -9.76
C PHE A 16 -0.50 -1.53 -10.93
N HIS A 17 -1.79 -1.34 -10.65
CA HIS A 17 -2.73 -0.72 -11.58
C HIS A 17 -3.38 0.48 -10.92
N ALA A 18 -3.09 1.67 -11.44
CA ALA A 18 -3.74 2.92 -11.04
C ALA A 18 -4.80 3.34 -12.07
N LEU A 19 -5.57 4.37 -11.75
CA LEU A 19 -6.64 4.84 -12.64
C LEU A 19 -6.05 5.71 -13.75
N THR A 20 -6.58 5.53 -14.96
CA THR A 20 -6.35 6.46 -16.06
C THR A 20 -6.97 7.82 -15.75
N GLU A 21 -6.51 8.86 -16.43
CA GLU A 21 -7.10 10.20 -16.32
C GLU A 21 -8.59 10.20 -16.68
N LYS A 22 -8.98 9.50 -17.75
CA LYS A 22 -10.39 9.37 -18.16
C LYS A 22 -11.24 8.72 -17.06
N THR A 23 -10.74 7.64 -16.45
CA THR A 23 -11.44 6.95 -15.35
C THR A 23 -11.52 7.85 -14.11
N ARG A 24 -10.44 8.55 -13.78
CA ARG A 24 -10.34 9.48 -12.66
C ARG A 24 -11.30 10.66 -12.80
N TYR A 25 -11.45 11.25 -13.98
CA TYR A 25 -12.41 12.35 -14.21
C TYR A 25 -13.83 11.86 -14.54
N SER A 26 -14.15 10.58 -14.33
CA SER A 26 -15.50 10.05 -14.52
C SER A 26 -15.97 9.23 -13.32
N ILE A 27 -15.77 7.92 -13.35
CA ILE A 27 -16.38 6.96 -12.41
C ILE A 27 -15.48 6.57 -11.24
N GLY A 28 -14.17 6.82 -11.32
CA GLY A 28 -13.21 6.31 -10.35
C GLY A 28 -13.03 4.79 -10.46
N GLY A 29 -12.64 4.13 -9.37
CA GLY A 29 -12.43 2.68 -9.35
C GLY A 29 -11.47 2.25 -8.25
N THR A 30 -10.67 1.22 -8.51
CA THR A 30 -9.72 0.68 -7.54
C THR A 30 -8.29 0.83 -8.06
N HIS A 31 -7.40 1.32 -7.21
CA HIS A 31 -5.97 1.11 -7.38
C HIS A 31 -5.64 -0.30 -6.88
N ALA A 32 -5.37 -1.22 -7.82
CA ALA A 32 -5.04 -2.60 -7.48
C ALA A 32 -3.53 -2.75 -7.27
N ILE A 33 -3.12 -2.90 -6.01
CA ILE A 33 -1.70 -2.91 -5.62
C ILE A 33 -1.41 -4.19 -4.84
N LYS A 34 -0.38 -4.91 -5.29
CA LYS A 34 0.09 -6.12 -4.62
C LYS A 34 1.60 -6.09 -4.54
N PHE A 35 2.16 -6.42 -3.37
CA PHE A 35 3.60 -6.50 -3.20
C PHE A 35 3.99 -7.64 -2.26
N GLY A 36 5.19 -8.15 -2.43
CA GLY A 36 5.84 -8.99 -1.44
C GLY A 36 6.64 -8.15 -0.47
N LEU A 37 6.62 -8.53 0.80
CA LEU A 37 7.38 -7.93 1.88
C LEU A 37 8.20 -9.02 2.59
N SER A 38 9.50 -8.78 2.72
CA SER A 38 10.42 -9.60 3.48
C SER A 38 11.29 -8.72 4.37
N ILE A 39 11.66 -9.22 5.54
CA ILE A 39 12.58 -8.52 6.45
C ILE A 39 13.96 -9.14 6.35
N ARG A 40 15.00 -8.31 6.24
CA ARG A 40 16.41 -8.73 6.27
C ARG A 40 17.16 -8.05 7.41
N SER A 41 18.17 -8.72 7.95
CA SER A 41 19.12 -8.07 8.86
C SER A 41 19.90 -6.99 8.11
N ALA A 42 19.97 -5.78 8.67
CA ALA A 42 20.78 -4.73 8.08
C ALA A 42 22.29 -4.99 8.19
N GLN A 43 22.72 -5.84 9.15
CA GLN A 43 24.12 -6.19 9.36
C GLN A 43 24.60 -7.22 8.35
N THR A 44 23.80 -8.27 8.13
CA THR A 44 24.23 -9.47 7.42
C THR A 44 23.52 -9.70 6.10
N GLY A 45 22.41 -9.00 5.84
CA GLY A 45 21.55 -9.23 4.68
C GLY A 45 20.73 -10.53 4.73
N LEU A 46 20.90 -11.33 5.80
CA LEU A 46 20.17 -12.58 5.99
C LEU A 46 18.67 -12.31 6.11
N LEU A 47 17.88 -13.17 5.48
CA LEU A 47 16.42 -13.14 5.55
C LEU A 47 15.98 -13.50 6.98
N LEU A 48 15.19 -12.62 7.61
CA LEU A 48 14.68 -12.79 8.97
C LEU A 48 13.22 -13.26 9.02
N SER A 49 12.50 -13.15 7.91
CA SER A 49 11.11 -13.58 7.80
C SER A 49 10.83 -14.22 6.46
N GLU A 50 9.86 -15.13 6.41
CA GLU A 50 9.29 -15.55 5.14
C GLU A 50 8.68 -14.36 4.41
N ARG A 51 8.62 -14.47 3.08
CA ARG A 51 8.01 -13.45 2.24
C ARG A 51 6.50 -13.47 2.41
N LYS A 52 5.93 -12.37 2.91
CA LYS A 52 4.47 -12.16 2.94
C LYS A 52 4.02 -11.45 1.67
N VAL A 53 2.94 -11.94 1.07
CA VAL A 53 2.27 -11.25 -0.04
C VAL A 53 1.13 -10.42 0.52
N ILE A 54 1.14 -9.12 0.22
CA ILE A 54 0.17 -8.14 0.72
C ILE A 54 -0.63 -7.59 -0.45
N GLU A 55 -1.95 -7.60 -0.30
CA GLU A 55 -2.90 -6.91 -1.18
C GLU A 55 -3.28 -5.60 -0.50
N ALA A 56 -2.98 -4.48 -1.16
CA ALA A 56 -3.11 -3.13 -0.61
C ALA A 56 -3.97 -2.28 -1.54
N ASP A 57 -5.19 -2.78 -1.81
CA ASP A 57 -6.12 -2.08 -2.68
C ASP A 57 -6.58 -0.76 -2.04
N LEU A 58 -6.67 0.27 -2.87
CA LEU A 58 -7.09 1.60 -2.46
C LEU A 58 -8.20 2.12 -3.36
N ASP A 59 -9.22 2.72 -2.77
CA ASP A 59 -10.28 3.41 -3.52
C ASP A 59 -9.69 4.58 -4.31
N GLY A 60 -9.89 4.55 -5.62
CA GLY A 60 -9.52 5.61 -6.54
C GLY A 60 -10.70 6.53 -6.80
N TYR A 61 -10.56 7.80 -6.41
CA TYR A 61 -11.60 8.80 -6.59
C TYR A 61 -11.95 9.02 -8.06
N GLY A 62 -13.24 9.34 -8.28
CA GLY A 62 -13.84 9.58 -9.59
C GLY A 62 -14.50 10.96 -9.68
N GLY A 63 -14.56 11.52 -10.88
CA GLY A 63 -15.35 12.70 -11.20
C GLY A 63 -15.01 13.90 -10.32
N GLN A 64 -16.04 14.51 -9.72
CA GLN A 64 -15.89 15.72 -8.92
C GLN A 64 -15.05 15.49 -7.64
N GLU A 65 -15.16 14.31 -7.02
CA GLU A 65 -14.36 13.94 -5.85
C GLU A 65 -12.86 13.96 -6.19
N ALA A 66 -12.48 13.42 -7.36
CA ALA A 66 -11.10 13.44 -7.81
C ALA A 66 -10.60 14.87 -8.08
N VAL A 67 -11.44 15.73 -8.65
CA VAL A 67 -11.13 17.14 -8.91
C VAL A 67 -10.89 17.89 -7.60
N ASP A 68 -11.77 17.71 -6.62
CA ASP A 68 -11.67 18.43 -5.35
C ASP A 68 -10.51 17.92 -4.49
N ALA A 69 -10.25 16.61 -4.49
CA ALA A 69 -9.06 16.05 -3.87
C ALA A 69 -7.77 16.64 -4.47
N GLU A 70 -7.67 16.74 -5.81
CA GLU A 70 -6.49 17.33 -6.45
C GLU A 70 -6.34 18.82 -6.15
N ARG A 71 -7.43 19.59 -6.08
CA ARG A 71 -7.42 20.99 -5.63
C ARG A 71 -6.86 21.14 -4.22
N GLN A 72 -7.00 20.12 -3.38
CA GLN A 72 -6.44 20.05 -2.03
C GLN A 72 -5.02 19.44 -1.99
N GLY A 73 -4.42 19.11 -3.14
CA GLY A 73 -3.11 18.47 -3.23
C GLY A 73 -3.12 16.95 -3.01
N LEU A 74 -4.29 16.34 -2.83
CA LEU A 74 -4.48 14.90 -2.61
C LEU A 74 -4.52 14.13 -3.94
N THR A 75 -3.43 14.24 -4.71
CA THR A 75 -3.26 13.52 -5.99
C THR A 75 -3.27 12.00 -5.82
N GLN A 76 -3.49 11.24 -6.91
CA GLN A 76 -3.39 9.77 -6.87
C GLN A 76 -2.06 9.30 -6.26
N LYS A 77 -0.94 9.92 -6.63
CA LYS A 77 0.39 9.56 -6.10
C LYS A 77 0.46 9.75 -4.59
N VAL A 78 0.02 10.91 -4.09
CA VAL A 78 0.03 11.21 -2.65
C VAL A 78 -0.82 10.18 -1.89
N ARG A 79 -2.06 9.96 -2.34
CA ARG A 79 -2.99 9.02 -1.70
C ARG A 79 -2.44 7.59 -1.68
N ILE A 80 -1.88 7.12 -2.80
CA ILE A 80 -1.27 5.78 -2.89
C ILE A 80 -0.05 5.66 -1.97
N THR A 81 0.87 6.63 -1.99
CA THR A 81 2.07 6.60 -1.15
C THR A 81 1.72 6.60 0.34
N ASP A 82 0.80 7.46 0.76
CA ASP A 82 0.34 7.53 2.15
C ASP A 82 -0.35 6.24 2.60
N HIS A 83 -1.14 5.64 1.71
CA HIS A 83 -1.77 4.35 1.96
C HIS A 83 -0.73 3.24 2.13
N LEU A 84 0.24 3.13 1.23
CA LEU A 84 1.29 2.11 1.32
C LEU A 84 2.16 2.29 2.57
N ALA A 85 2.47 3.53 2.97
CA ALA A 85 3.18 3.81 4.21
C ALA A 85 2.39 3.30 5.44
N LYS A 86 1.07 3.51 5.47
CA LYS A 86 0.19 2.99 6.53
C LYS A 86 0.15 1.47 6.53
N VAL A 87 -0.05 0.83 5.36
CA VAL A 87 -0.07 -0.63 5.23
C VAL A 87 1.23 -1.25 5.75
N ILE A 88 2.38 -0.73 5.30
CA ILE A 88 3.69 -1.22 5.75
C ILE A 88 3.88 -1.01 7.25
N ASN A 89 3.46 0.13 7.80
CA ASN A 89 3.53 0.35 9.25
C ASN A 89 2.67 -0.66 10.02
N THR A 90 1.44 -0.90 9.59
CA THR A 90 0.55 -1.90 10.21
C THR A 90 1.16 -3.31 10.17
N GLU A 91 1.76 -3.70 9.06
CA GLU A 91 2.47 -4.99 8.92
C GLU A 91 3.64 -5.14 9.91
N LEU A 92 4.27 -4.05 10.32
CA LEU A 92 5.41 -4.07 11.24
C LEU A 92 5.02 -3.93 12.71
N THR A 93 3.85 -3.37 13.01
CA THR A 93 3.48 -2.96 14.37
C THR A 93 2.27 -3.69 14.94
N THR A 94 1.43 -4.30 14.10
CA THR A 94 0.18 -4.93 14.52
C THR A 94 0.26 -6.44 14.39
N ALA A 95 -0.06 -7.16 15.49
CA ALA A 95 -0.21 -8.61 15.44
C ALA A 95 -1.31 -9.00 14.46
N GLY A 96 -0.99 -9.85 13.47
CA GLY A 96 -1.89 -10.22 12.38
C GLY A 96 -1.72 -9.40 11.09
N GLY A 97 -1.05 -8.23 11.16
CA GLY A 97 -0.75 -7.38 10.01
C GLY A 97 -1.97 -6.66 9.42
N TYR A 98 -1.82 -6.17 8.19
CA TYR A 98 -2.85 -5.45 7.46
C TYR A 98 -3.88 -6.41 6.86
N VAL A 99 -5.16 -6.01 6.90
CA VAL A 99 -6.27 -6.70 6.25
C VAL A 99 -6.85 -5.76 5.20
N ASN A 100 -6.88 -6.22 3.95
CA ASN A 100 -7.51 -5.47 2.87
C ASN A 100 -9.03 -5.46 3.08
N SER A 101 -9.58 -4.27 3.30
CA SER A 101 -11.01 -4.06 3.56
C SER A 101 -11.91 -4.49 2.39
N ARG A 102 -11.35 -4.66 1.18
CA ARG A 102 -12.10 -5.08 -0.01
C ARG A 102 -12.23 -6.59 -0.19
N VAL A 103 -11.46 -7.40 0.56
CA VAL A 103 -11.53 -8.88 0.47
C VAL A 103 -12.88 -9.43 0.98
N GLY A 104 -13.65 -8.63 1.75
CA GLY A 104 -14.97 -9.00 2.27
C GLY A 104 -16.17 -8.74 1.34
N PHE A 105 -16.00 -8.12 0.18
CA PHE A 105 -17.11 -7.66 -0.68
C PHE A 105 -17.42 -8.54 -1.91
N PHE A 106 -16.74 -9.67 -2.06
CA PHE A 106 -17.09 -10.69 -3.06
C PHE A 106 -17.81 -11.87 -2.40
N ARG A 107 -19.14 -11.80 -2.35
CA ARG A 107 -20.05 -12.95 -2.25
C ARG A 107 -21.16 -12.77 -3.28
#